data_AF-A0A0D8XA08-F1
#
_entry.id   AF-A0A0D8XA08-F1
#
_cell.length_a   1.000
_cell.length_b   1.000
_cell.length_c   1.000
_cell.angle_alpha   90.00
_cell.angle_beta   90.00
_cell.angle_gamma   90.00
#
_symmetry.space_group_name_H-M   'P 1'
#
loop_
_entity.id
_entity.type
_entity.pdbx_description
1 polymer ?
#
loop_
_entity_poly.entity_id
_entity_poly.type
_entity_poly.pdbx_seq_one_letter_code
_entity_poly.pdbx_strand_id
1 'polypeptide(L)'
;MVDRLVNSEVNARRVANVEQCFGKMAKPLSTFGRVLVGEGVLVKMCRKKPKRRQFFLFNDILVYGNIVISKKRYNKQRIIPLENVQLEDLPDEGGMKNGWIVKTPEKSFAVYAASPKEKKEWMIHIERCVADLIEKGNKRPAKEHAAVWIPDGEAARCMACGRTQFNLVQRRHHCRACGRVICGSCSTHSYRIDSLKKKPVRVCDMCFTRLTGVSNTMSPTTNGASALTRTLAPSPPSCNVEAGSESSSETDEEMTKDDVRLSNSSPTFYREDDHQNL
;
A
#
# COMPACT_ATOMS: atom_id res chain seq x y z
N MET A 1 23.54 -13.35 1.14
CA MET A 1 22.90 -14.01 -0.04
C MET A 1 23.00 -13.03 -1.19
N VAL A 2 23.46 -13.48 -2.34
CA VAL A 2 23.79 -12.69 -3.55
C VAL A 2 25.03 -11.79 -3.46
N ASP A 3 25.87 -11.94 -2.44
CA ASP A 3 27.11 -11.15 -2.28
C ASP A 3 28.06 -11.32 -3.49
N ARG A 4 28.01 -12.45 -4.20
CA ARG A 4 28.73 -12.70 -5.46
C ARG A 4 28.09 -12.10 -6.72
N LEU A 5 26.79 -11.81 -6.69
CA LEU A 5 26.09 -11.14 -7.80
C LEU A 5 26.17 -9.62 -7.70
N VAL A 6 26.58 -9.10 -6.54
CA VAL A 6 26.85 -7.68 -6.34
C VAL A 6 27.81 -7.19 -7.42
N ASN A 7 27.35 -6.21 -8.20
CA ASN A 7 28.08 -5.62 -9.32
C ASN A 7 28.49 -6.60 -10.44
N SER A 8 27.91 -7.80 -10.50
CA SER A 8 28.09 -8.70 -11.65
C SER A 8 27.38 -8.16 -12.90
N GLU A 9 27.94 -8.44 -14.08
CA GLU A 9 27.33 -8.07 -15.36
C GLU A 9 25.93 -8.70 -15.53
N VAL A 10 25.76 -9.93 -15.05
CA VAL A 10 24.47 -10.64 -15.04
C VAL A 10 23.43 -9.87 -14.22
N ASN A 11 23.77 -9.42 -13.02
CA ASN A 11 22.86 -8.60 -12.20
C ASN A 11 22.59 -7.25 -12.86
N ALA A 12 23.62 -6.57 -13.38
CA ALA A 12 23.45 -5.29 -14.07
C ALA A 12 22.45 -5.40 -15.25
N ARG A 13 22.56 -6.47 -16.05
CA ARG A 13 21.62 -6.77 -17.14
C ARG A 13 20.21 -7.04 -16.63
N ARG A 14 20.06 -7.81 -15.56
CA ARG A 14 18.75 -8.07 -14.93
C ARG A 14 18.09 -6.78 -14.45
N VAL A 15 18.83 -5.91 -13.76
CA VAL A 15 18.32 -4.61 -13.26
C VAL A 15 17.91 -3.71 -14.44
N ALA A 16 18.74 -3.62 -15.48
CA ALA A 16 18.44 -2.84 -16.68
C ALA A 16 17.18 -3.34 -17.40
N ASN A 17 16.98 -4.66 -17.48
CA ASN A 17 15.76 -5.24 -18.05
C ASN A 17 14.50 -4.81 -17.26
N VAL A 18 14.58 -4.79 -15.93
CA VAL A 18 13.47 -4.31 -15.08
C VAL A 18 13.17 -2.84 -15.36
N GLU A 19 14.18 -1.98 -15.41
CA GLU A 19 14.02 -0.55 -15.74
C GLU A 19 13.37 -0.34 -17.10
N GLN A 20 13.85 -1.07 -18.12
CA GLN A 20 13.33 -1.00 -19.48
C GLN A 20 11.84 -1.35 -19.53
N CYS A 21 11.41 -2.34 -18.74
CA CYS A 21 10.00 -2.72 -18.66
C CYS A 21 9.10 -1.60 -18.13
N PHE A 22 9.60 -0.67 -17.30
CA PHE A 22 8.84 0.50 -16.83
C PHE A 22 8.88 1.69 -17.80
N GLY A 23 9.70 1.63 -18.84
CA GLY A 23 9.82 2.65 -19.90
C GLY A 23 10.56 3.91 -19.45
N LYS A 24 10.56 4.95 -20.30
CA LYS A 24 11.39 6.17 -20.15
C LYS A 24 11.09 7.01 -18.91
N MET A 25 9.94 6.82 -18.26
CA MET A 25 9.56 7.54 -17.04
C MET A 25 9.89 6.76 -15.76
N ALA A 26 10.54 5.60 -15.88
CA ALA A 26 10.98 4.82 -14.74
C ALA A 26 12.00 5.60 -13.92
N LYS A 27 11.86 5.55 -12.60
CA LYS A 27 12.94 5.95 -11.70
C LYS A 27 14.08 4.93 -11.84
N PRO A 28 15.34 5.38 -11.87
CA PRO A 28 16.49 4.49 -11.89
C PRO A 28 16.47 3.51 -10.72
N LEU A 29 16.71 2.25 -11.04
CA LEU A 29 16.93 1.12 -10.14
C LEU A 29 18.40 0.71 -10.13
N SER A 30 19.20 1.05 -11.14
CA SER A 30 20.65 0.78 -11.11
C SER A 30 21.33 1.61 -10.01
N THR A 31 21.93 0.93 -9.04
CA THR A 31 22.66 1.54 -7.93
C THR A 31 23.75 0.57 -7.48
N PHE A 32 24.92 1.09 -7.13
CA PHE A 32 26.03 0.27 -6.64
C PHE A 32 25.59 -0.59 -5.44
N GLY A 33 25.93 -1.88 -5.45
CA GLY A 33 25.54 -2.80 -4.37
C GLY A 33 24.11 -3.32 -4.44
N ARG A 34 23.24 -2.78 -5.32
CA ARG A 34 21.86 -3.27 -5.47
C ARG A 34 21.82 -4.54 -6.31
N VAL A 35 21.11 -5.55 -5.82
CA VAL A 35 20.96 -6.83 -6.50
C VAL A 35 19.49 -7.21 -6.61
N LEU A 36 19.06 -7.68 -7.79
CA LEU A 36 17.74 -8.27 -7.97
C LEU A 36 17.71 -9.68 -7.35
N VAL A 37 16.94 -9.84 -6.29
CA VAL A 37 16.82 -11.09 -5.52
C VAL A 37 15.70 -11.96 -6.06
N GLY A 38 14.57 -11.37 -6.46
CA GLY A 38 13.51 -12.13 -7.08
C GLY A 38 12.44 -11.29 -7.76
N GLU A 39 11.64 -11.93 -8.59
CA GLU A 39 10.55 -11.29 -9.33
C GLU A 39 9.36 -12.24 -9.51
N GLY A 40 8.16 -11.67 -9.63
CA GLY A 40 6.95 -12.47 -9.83
C GLY A 40 5.67 -11.66 -9.72
N VAL A 41 4.55 -12.31 -10.03
CA VAL A 41 3.23 -11.70 -9.95
C VAL A 41 2.58 -12.04 -8.62
N LEU A 42 2.13 -11.02 -7.88
CA LEU A 42 1.29 -11.18 -6.71
C LEU A 42 -0.06 -10.48 -6.92
N VAL A 43 -1.08 -10.98 -6.23
CA VAL A 43 -2.40 -10.32 -6.18
C VAL A 43 -2.39 -9.35 -5.02
N LYS A 44 -2.40 -8.04 -5.33
CA LYS A 44 -2.46 -6.98 -4.33
C LYS A 44 -3.91 -6.63 -4.02
N MET A 45 -4.30 -6.68 -2.75
CA MET A 45 -5.61 -6.19 -2.31
C MET A 45 -5.66 -4.66 -2.45
N CYS A 46 -6.64 -4.19 -3.20
CA CYS A 46 -6.93 -2.77 -3.38
C CYS A 46 -8.35 -2.49 -2.90
N ARG A 47 -8.66 -1.20 -2.65
CA ARG A 47 -9.97 -0.79 -2.11
C ARG A 47 -11.18 -1.39 -2.85
N LYS A 48 -11.14 -1.48 -4.19
CA LYS A 48 -12.27 -1.93 -5.00
C LYS A 48 -12.24 -3.42 -5.34
N LYS A 49 -11.10 -3.89 -5.85
CA LYS A 49 -10.91 -5.26 -6.32
C LYS A 49 -9.46 -5.69 -6.13
N PRO A 50 -9.19 -7.00 -5.90
CA PRO A 50 -7.84 -7.54 -5.99
C PRO A 50 -7.26 -7.25 -7.38
N LYS A 51 -5.98 -6.89 -7.45
CA LYS A 51 -5.31 -6.62 -8.73
C LYS A 51 -3.95 -7.27 -8.80
N ARG A 52 -3.66 -7.92 -9.93
CA ARG A 52 -2.34 -8.48 -10.22
C ARG A 52 -1.32 -7.36 -10.40
N ARG A 53 -0.15 -7.52 -9.80
CA ARG A 53 0.98 -6.59 -9.89
C ARG A 53 2.25 -7.39 -10.07
N GLN A 54 3.14 -6.90 -10.93
CA GLN A 54 4.49 -7.42 -10.98
C GLN A 54 5.26 -6.84 -9.80
N PHE A 55 5.90 -7.71 -9.02
CA PHE A 55 6.80 -7.36 -7.93
C PHE A 55 8.23 -7.75 -8.28
N PHE A 56 9.17 -6.94 -7.81
CA PHE A 56 10.61 -7.15 -7.88
C PHE A 56 11.20 -6.88 -6.50
N LEU A 57 11.82 -7.90 -5.92
CA LEU A 57 12.58 -7.78 -4.70
C LEU A 57 14.03 -7.51 -5.05
N PHE A 58 14.54 -6.37 -4.62
CA PHE A 58 15.96 -6.12 -4.53
C PHE A 58 16.42 -6.28 -3.09
N ASN A 59 17.73 -6.37 -2.86
CA ASN A 59 18.30 -6.51 -1.52
C ASN A 59 18.05 -5.28 -0.61
N ASP A 60 17.72 -4.10 -1.16
CA ASP A 60 17.48 -2.86 -0.42
C ASP A 60 16.10 -2.24 -0.64
N ILE A 61 15.38 -2.62 -1.71
CA ILE A 61 14.08 -2.07 -2.08
C ILE A 61 13.11 -3.15 -2.56
N LEU A 62 11.82 -2.96 -2.29
CA LEU A 62 10.73 -3.67 -2.94
C LEU A 62 10.08 -2.78 -3.99
N VAL A 63 10.02 -3.25 -5.23
CA VAL A 63 9.43 -2.52 -6.36
C VAL A 63 8.20 -3.25 -6.85
N TYR A 64 7.14 -2.52 -7.19
CA TYR A 64 6.00 -3.10 -7.90
C TYR A 64 5.35 -2.15 -8.89
N GLY A 65 4.62 -2.72 -9.86
CA GLY A 65 3.96 -1.99 -10.94
C GLY A 65 2.68 -2.64 -11.42
N ASN A 66 1.85 -1.86 -12.11
CA ASN A 66 0.73 -2.39 -12.87
C ASN A 66 1.28 -3.15 -14.09
N ILE A 67 0.74 -4.33 -14.35
CA ILE A 67 1.01 -5.09 -15.56
C ILE A 67 0.21 -4.46 -16.70
N VAL A 68 0.91 -4.04 -17.75
CA VAL A 68 0.29 -3.53 -18.99
C VAL A 68 0.42 -4.57 -20.08
N ILE A 69 1.64 -5.07 -20.26
CA ILE A 69 1.93 -6.21 -21.13
C ILE A 69 2.87 -7.10 -20.34
N SER A 70 2.45 -8.32 -20.04
CA SER A 70 3.24 -9.25 -19.22
C SER A 70 4.66 -9.40 -19.78
N LYS A 71 5.66 -9.33 -18.89
CA LYS A 71 7.10 -9.40 -19.20
C LYS A 71 7.64 -8.36 -20.20
N LYS A 72 6.83 -7.41 -20.67
CA LYS A 72 7.23 -6.42 -21.67
C LYS A 72 7.03 -4.98 -21.20
N ARG A 73 5.93 -4.68 -20.50
CA ARG A 73 5.58 -3.31 -20.11
C ARG A 73 4.84 -3.24 -18.78
N TYR A 74 5.36 -2.42 -17.88
CA TYR A 74 4.80 -2.08 -16.58
C TYR A 74 4.60 -0.57 -16.44
N ASN A 75 3.65 -0.13 -15.62
CA ASN A 75 3.50 1.29 -15.29
C ASN A 75 3.20 1.49 -13.80
N LYS A 76 3.10 2.76 -13.37
CA LYS A 76 2.89 3.15 -11.97
C LYS A 76 3.91 2.51 -11.02
N GLN A 77 5.19 2.60 -11.37
CA GLN A 77 6.30 2.14 -10.54
C GLN A 77 6.14 2.66 -9.11
N ARG A 78 6.27 1.76 -8.15
CA ARG A 78 6.30 2.04 -6.70
C ARG A 78 7.55 1.41 -6.15
N ILE A 79 8.36 2.20 -5.46
CA ILE A 79 9.62 1.79 -4.85
C ILE A 79 9.47 1.98 -3.34
N ILE A 80 9.71 0.93 -2.57
CA ILE A 80 9.60 0.91 -1.11
C ILE A 80 10.96 0.50 -0.55
N PRO A 81 11.65 1.35 0.22
CA PRO A 81 12.85 0.95 0.94
C PRO A 81 12.55 -0.18 1.93
N LEU A 82 13.33 -1.26 1.89
CA LEU A 82 13.09 -2.45 2.72
C LEU A 82 13.29 -2.19 4.21
N GLU A 83 14.13 -1.24 4.61
CA GLU A 83 14.26 -0.81 6.01
C GLU A 83 12.92 -0.36 6.65
N ASN A 84 11.95 0.00 5.81
CA ASN A 84 10.62 0.43 6.21
C ASN A 84 9.55 -0.66 6.07
N VAL A 85 9.95 -1.91 5.78
CA VAL A 85 9.03 -3.02 5.54
C VAL A 85 8.99 -3.95 6.75
N GLN A 86 7.77 -4.23 7.20
CA GLN A 86 7.48 -5.32 8.11
C GLN A 86 6.42 -6.22 7.50
N LEU A 87 6.59 -7.54 7.62
CA LEU A 87 5.61 -8.50 7.18
C LEU A 87 4.72 -8.97 8.34
N GLU A 88 3.47 -9.26 8.05
CA GLU A 88 2.54 -9.92 8.97
C GLU A 88 1.79 -11.01 8.19
N ASP A 89 1.84 -12.25 8.68
CA ASP A 89 1.14 -13.37 8.08
C ASP A 89 -0.38 -13.13 8.12
N LEU A 90 -1.08 -13.46 7.03
CA LEU A 90 -2.54 -13.49 7.03
C LEU A 90 -3.04 -14.94 7.02
N PRO A 91 -3.96 -15.30 7.93
CA PRO A 91 -4.61 -16.60 7.88
C PRO A 91 -5.47 -16.71 6.63
N ASP A 92 -5.64 -17.95 6.17
CA ASP A 92 -6.53 -18.24 5.04
C ASP A 92 -7.99 -18.06 5.48
N GLU A 93 -8.69 -17.11 4.85
CA GLU A 93 -10.10 -16.83 5.14
C GLU A 93 -10.92 -16.83 3.84
N GLY A 94 -11.98 -17.64 3.82
CA GLY A 94 -12.86 -17.77 2.65
C GLY A 94 -12.11 -18.20 1.38
N GLY A 95 -12.26 -17.43 0.29
CA GLY A 95 -11.60 -17.68 -0.99
C GLY A 95 -10.19 -17.09 -1.11
N MET A 96 -9.73 -16.35 -0.10
CA MET A 96 -8.44 -15.66 -0.12
C MET A 96 -7.42 -16.46 0.69
N LYS A 97 -6.50 -17.12 -0.02
CA LYS A 97 -5.46 -17.98 0.56
C LYS A 97 -4.07 -17.47 0.25
N ASN A 98 -3.10 -17.90 1.05
CA ASN A 98 -1.69 -17.58 0.85
C ASN A 98 -1.41 -16.07 0.94
N GLY A 99 -2.05 -15.39 1.89
CA GLY A 99 -1.92 -13.95 2.10
C GLY A 99 -0.88 -13.54 3.14
N TRP A 100 -0.36 -12.32 3.01
CA TRP A 100 0.35 -11.58 4.06
C TRP A 100 0.19 -10.07 3.87
N ILE A 101 0.39 -9.30 4.93
CA ILE A 101 0.45 -7.83 4.90
C ILE A 101 1.90 -7.39 4.71
N VAL A 102 2.11 -6.50 3.75
CA VAL A 102 3.32 -5.68 3.64
C VAL A 102 3.02 -4.35 4.34
N LYS A 103 3.58 -4.14 5.53
CA LYS A 103 3.46 -2.90 6.29
C LYS A 103 4.53 -1.92 5.83
N THR A 104 4.12 -0.68 5.57
CA THR A 104 5.05 0.43 5.24
C THR A 104 4.54 1.74 5.85
N PRO A 105 5.41 2.73 6.09
CA PRO A 105 5.02 4.04 6.63
C PRO A 105 3.97 4.75 5.76
N GLU A 106 4.12 4.69 4.44
CA GLU A 106 3.24 5.42 3.52
C GLU A 106 1.97 4.66 3.15
N LYS A 107 2.07 3.33 3.02
CA LYS A 107 0.96 2.49 2.54
C LYS A 107 1.16 1.02 2.88
N SER A 108 0.39 0.51 3.82
CA SER A 108 0.31 -0.92 4.10
C SER A 108 -0.76 -1.59 3.23
N PHE A 109 -0.52 -2.84 2.85
CA PHE A 109 -1.46 -3.58 1.99
C PHE A 109 -1.28 -5.10 2.11
N ALA A 110 -2.38 -5.82 1.92
CA ALA A 110 -2.35 -7.27 1.75
C ALA A 110 -1.94 -7.65 0.32
N VAL A 111 -1.17 -8.73 0.21
CA VAL A 111 -0.81 -9.42 -1.03
C VAL A 111 -1.05 -10.92 -0.86
N TYR A 112 -1.32 -11.59 -1.97
CA TYR A 112 -1.60 -13.01 -2.02
C TYR A 112 -0.78 -13.65 -3.15
N ALA A 113 -0.18 -14.79 -2.84
CA ALA A 113 0.54 -15.63 -3.80
C ALA A 113 -0.35 -16.73 -4.38
N ALA A 114 0.06 -17.35 -5.49
CA ALA A 114 -0.73 -18.41 -6.12
C ALA A 114 -0.66 -19.73 -5.34
N SER A 115 0.40 -19.94 -4.55
CA SER A 115 0.57 -21.13 -3.73
C SER A 115 1.19 -20.85 -2.35
N PRO A 116 1.03 -21.77 -1.38
CA PRO A 116 1.68 -21.66 -0.07
C PRO A 116 3.21 -21.60 -0.18
N LYS A 117 3.78 -22.32 -1.15
CA LYS A 117 5.22 -22.32 -1.42
C LYS A 117 5.69 -20.92 -1.83
N GLU A 118 4.99 -20.30 -2.77
CA GLU A 118 5.32 -18.95 -3.23
C GLU A 118 5.20 -17.92 -2.10
N LYS A 119 4.13 -17.97 -1.28
CA LYS A 119 3.99 -17.13 -0.09
C LYS A 119 5.24 -17.26 0.80
N LYS A 120 5.62 -18.50 1.11
CA LYS A 120 6.78 -18.79 1.97
C LYS A 120 8.08 -18.25 1.38
N GLU A 121 8.33 -18.46 0.09
CA GLU A 121 9.55 -17.97 -0.58
C GLU A 121 9.61 -16.44 -0.55
N TRP A 122 8.53 -15.74 -0.92
CA TRP A 122 8.48 -14.28 -0.86
C TRP A 122 8.74 -13.74 0.54
N MET A 123 8.05 -14.26 1.56
CA MET A 123 8.20 -13.78 2.93
C MET A 123 9.62 -13.99 3.44
N ILE A 124 10.19 -15.19 3.28
CA ILE A 124 11.57 -15.50 3.73
C ILE A 124 12.59 -14.61 3.04
N HIS A 125 12.48 -14.40 1.73
CA HIS A 125 13.46 -13.58 1.00
C HIS A 125 13.36 -12.10 1.38
N ILE A 126 12.15 -11.56 1.57
CA ILE A 126 11.97 -10.19 2.06
C ILE A 126 12.55 -10.04 3.47
N GLU A 127 12.18 -10.92 4.40
CA GLU A 127 12.64 -10.87 5.80
C GLU A 127 14.16 -10.96 5.91
N ARG A 128 14.80 -11.81 5.11
CA ARG A 128 16.26 -11.87 5.04
C ARG A 128 16.88 -10.58 4.54
N CYS A 129 16.36 -10.00 3.45
CA CYS A 129 16.88 -8.72 2.95
C CYS A 129 16.73 -7.61 4.00
N VAL A 130 15.59 -7.56 4.71
CA VAL A 130 15.37 -6.60 5.80
C VAL A 130 16.37 -6.82 6.94
N ALA A 131 16.57 -8.07 7.37
CA ALA A 131 17.52 -8.42 8.43
C ALA A 131 18.96 -8.03 8.06
N ASP A 132 19.41 -8.40 6.85
CA ASP A 132 20.75 -8.08 6.34
C ASP A 132 20.99 -6.56 6.29
N LEU A 133 19.98 -5.76 5.91
CA LEU A 133 20.07 -4.29 5.89
C LEU A 133 20.21 -3.68 7.29
N ILE A 134 19.48 -4.21 8.27
CA ILE A 134 19.52 -3.73 9.65
C ILE A 134 20.89 -4.05 10.27
N GLU A 135 21.39 -5.28 10.06
CA GLU A 135 22.68 -5.74 10.58
C GLU A 135 23.85 -4.99 9.94
N LYS A 136 23.90 -4.91 8.60
CA LYS A 136 25.03 -4.30 7.88
C LYS A 136 24.99 -2.76 7.90
N GLY A 137 23.80 -2.17 7.97
CA GLY A 137 23.58 -0.75 7.70
C GLY A 137 23.44 0.15 8.94
N ASN A 138 23.44 -0.40 10.16
CA ASN A 138 23.01 0.32 11.38
C ASN A 138 21.65 1.04 11.20
N LYS A 139 20.81 0.55 10.28
CA LYS A 139 19.50 1.13 9.99
C LYS A 139 18.49 0.68 11.04
N ARG A 140 17.57 1.57 11.40
CA ARG A 140 16.50 1.26 12.35
C ARG A 140 15.19 0.95 11.60
N PRO A 141 14.45 -0.10 12.00
CA PRO A 141 13.12 -0.35 11.47
C PRO A 141 12.19 0.86 11.64
N ALA A 142 11.26 1.02 10.72
CA ALA A 142 10.18 1.99 10.88
C ALA A 142 9.35 1.66 12.14
N LYS A 143 9.13 2.67 12.99
CA LYS A 143 8.33 2.53 14.22
C LYS A 143 6.82 2.55 13.96
N GLU A 144 6.39 3.24 12.91
CA GLU A 144 4.99 3.43 12.58
C GLU A 144 4.73 3.05 11.12
N HIS A 145 3.62 2.33 10.91
CA HIS A 145 3.18 1.89 9.60
C HIS A 145 1.77 2.41 9.32
N ALA A 146 1.46 2.71 8.07
CA ALA A 146 0.12 3.09 7.65
C ALA A 146 -0.90 1.98 7.95
N ALA A 147 -2.15 2.35 8.24
CA ALA A 147 -3.21 1.37 8.40
C ALA A 147 -3.52 0.65 7.08
N VAL A 148 -3.80 -0.66 7.14
CA VAL A 148 -4.35 -1.42 6.01
C VAL A 148 -5.81 -1.00 5.82
N TRP A 149 -6.17 -0.63 4.60
CA TRP A 149 -7.54 -0.23 4.30
C TRP A 149 -8.44 -1.43 4.13
N ILE A 150 -9.61 -1.36 4.76
CA ILE A 150 -10.68 -2.35 4.58
C ILE A 150 -11.26 -2.18 3.17
N PRO A 151 -11.34 -3.26 2.38
CA PRO A 151 -11.95 -3.23 1.06
C PRO A 151 -13.40 -2.73 1.06
N ASP A 152 -13.78 -2.01 0.01
CA ASP A 152 -15.11 -1.41 -0.13
C ASP A 152 -16.23 -2.45 -0.09
N GLY A 153 -15.97 -3.64 -0.65
CA GLY A 153 -16.93 -4.76 -0.69
C GLY A 153 -17.21 -5.38 0.67
N GLU A 154 -16.29 -5.26 1.63
CA GLU A 154 -16.47 -5.76 3.00
C GLU A 154 -17.22 -4.76 3.89
N ALA A 155 -17.42 -3.53 3.42
CA ALA A 155 -18.13 -2.49 4.14
C ALA A 155 -19.41 -2.08 3.41
N ALA A 156 -20.52 -2.75 3.75
CA ALA A 156 -21.86 -2.35 3.29
C ALA A 156 -22.38 -1.09 4.01
N ARG A 157 -21.92 -0.87 5.25
CA ARG A 157 -22.33 0.24 6.13
C ARG A 157 -21.12 0.94 6.73
N CYS A 158 -21.31 2.18 7.14
CA CYS A 158 -20.28 2.97 7.83
C CYS A 158 -19.82 2.25 9.11
N MET A 159 -18.51 2.01 9.21
CA MET A 159 -17.90 1.30 10.34
C MET A 159 -17.68 2.17 11.59
N ALA A 160 -18.10 3.44 11.53
CA ALA A 160 -18.12 4.33 12.68
C ALA A 160 -19.53 4.42 13.29
N CYS A 161 -20.55 4.74 12.49
CA CYS A 161 -21.91 4.93 13.01
C CYS A 161 -22.84 3.71 12.86
N GLY A 162 -22.51 2.72 12.03
CA GLY A 162 -23.36 1.55 11.72
C GLY A 162 -24.67 1.86 10.97
N ARG A 163 -25.08 3.14 10.94
CA ARG A 163 -26.38 3.59 10.44
C ARG A 163 -26.38 3.84 8.93
N THR A 164 -25.33 4.49 8.41
CA THR A 164 -25.28 4.85 6.98
C THR A 164 -24.94 3.63 6.12
N GLN A 165 -25.89 3.21 5.29
CA GLN A 165 -25.64 2.25 4.22
C GLN A 165 -25.03 2.97 3.00
N PHE A 166 -23.98 2.39 2.44
CA PHE A 166 -23.29 2.97 1.29
C PHE A 166 -24.00 2.64 -0.02
N ASN A 167 -24.11 3.62 -0.91
CA ASN A 167 -24.67 3.51 -2.25
C ASN A 167 -24.09 4.59 -3.18
N LEU A 168 -24.67 4.83 -4.34
CA LEU A 168 -24.17 5.84 -5.30
C LEU A 168 -24.17 7.27 -4.75
N VAL A 169 -25.09 7.57 -3.82
CA VAL A 169 -25.22 8.88 -3.16
C VAL A 169 -24.37 8.92 -1.89
N GLN A 170 -24.51 7.91 -1.03
CA GLN A 170 -23.75 7.76 0.21
C GLN A 170 -22.40 7.10 -0.09
N ARG A 171 -21.42 7.92 -0.43
CA ARG A 171 -20.08 7.49 -0.85
C ARG A 171 -19.25 6.96 0.33
N ARG A 172 -18.39 5.97 0.02
CA ARG A 172 -17.40 5.42 0.95
C ARG A 172 -16.18 6.34 1.08
N HIS A 173 -15.65 6.44 2.29
CA HIS A 173 -14.37 7.10 2.57
C HIS A 173 -13.52 6.21 3.47
N HIS A 174 -12.19 6.25 3.33
CA HIS A 174 -11.28 5.56 4.24
C HIS A 174 -10.66 6.52 5.24
N CYS A 175 -10.65 6.15 6.51
CA CYS A 175 -9.82 6.82 7.51
C CYS A 175 -8.35 6.48 7.26
N ARG A 176 -7.47 7.48 7.08
CA ARG A 176 -6.04 7.22 6.86
C ARG A 176 -5.32 6.74 8.12
N ALA A 177 -5.86 7.03 9.31
CA ALA A 177 -5.27 6.62 10.58
C ALA A 177 -5.63 5.16 10.98
N CYS A 178 -6.83 4.68 10.65
CA CYS A 178 -7.29 3.35 11.08
C CYS A 178 -7.79 2.42 9.97
N GLY A 179 -7.82 2.87 8.72
CA GLY A 179 -8.16 2.03 7.56
C GLY A 179 -9.66 1.70 7.39
N ARG A 180 -10.52 2.02 8.37
CA ARG A 180 -11.96 1.77 8.31
C ARG A 180 -12.66 2.54 7.19
N VAL A 181 -13.76 1.95 6.69
CA VAL A 181 -14.68 2.58 5.73
C VAL A 181 -15.78 3.34 6.46
N ILE A 182 -15.90 4.64 6.19
CA ILE A 182 -16.74 5.59 6.92
C ILE A 182 -17.50 6.51 5.95
N CYS A 183 -18.62 7.07 6.39
CA CYS A 183 -19.37 8.07 5.65
C CYS A 183 -18.82 9.48 5.87
N GLY A 184 -19.27 10.44 5.05
CA GLY A 184 -18.81 11.84 5.12
C GLY A 184 -19.09 12.49 6.47
N SER A 185 -20.23 12.17 7.11
CA SER A 185 -20.62 12.71 8.41
C SER A 185 -19.82 12.16 9.59
N CYS A 186 -19.13 11.02 9.44
CA CYS A 186 -18.23 10.46 10.45
C CYS A 186 -16.74 10.77 10.19
N SER A 187 -16.48 11.66 9.24
CA SER A 187 -15.13 12.05 8.82
C SER A 187 -15.06 13.50 8.42
N THR A 188 -15.51 14.39 9.31
CA THR A 188 -15.56 15.82 9.05
C THR A 188 -14.18 16.47 9.18
N HIS A 189 -13.19 15.75 9.70
CA HIS A 189 -11.85 16.25 9.98
C HIS A 189 -10.76 15.67 9.06
N SER A 190 -9.68 16.44 8.93
CA SER A 190 -8.41 15.99 8.37
C SER A 190 -7.28 16.21 9.36
N TYR A 191 -6.29 15.32 9.37
CA TYR A 191 -5.16 15.36 10.29
C TYR A 191 -3.85 15.12 9.54
N ARG A 192 -2.76 15.74 10.00
CA ARG A 192 -1.42 15.54 9.44
C ARG A 192 -0.78 14.31 10.11
N ILE A 193 -0.68 13.21 9.39
CA ILE A 193 0.03 12.00 9.85
C ILE A 193 1.46 12.09 9.35
N ASP A 194 2.45 12.08 10.24
CA ASP A 194 3.85 12.37 9.92
C ASP A 194 4.47 11.38 8.93
N SER A 195 4.08 10.11 9.02
CA SER A 195 4.50 9.04 8.10
C SER A 195 3.83 9.12 6.72
N LEU A 196 2.80 9.95 6.56
CA LEU A 196 2.06 10.12 5.31
C LEU A 196 2.37 11.48 4.67
N LYS A 197 1.89 11.68 3.44
CA LYS A 197 2.07 12.89 2.61
C LYS A 197 2.07 14.18 3.45
N LYS A 198 2.84 15.20 3.02
CA LYS A 198 2.96 16.52 3.69
C LYS A 198 1.66 17.34 3.83
N LYS A 199 0.50 16.81 3.45
CA LYS A 199 -0.81 17.47 3.52
C LYS A 199 -1.73 16.72 4.50
N PRO A 200 -2.62 17.42 5.21
CA PRO A 200 -3.63 16.77 6.04
C PRO A 200 -4.44 15.74 5.24
N VAL A 201 -4.72 14.60 5.87
CA VAL A 201 -5.48 13.49 5.29
C VAL A 201 -6.76 13.24 6.09
N ARG A 202 -7.81 12.79 5.41
CA ARG A 202 -9.10 12.48 6.05
C ARG A 202 -8.95 11.41 7.13
N VAL A 203 -9.48 11.69 8.31
CA VAL A 203 -9.57 10.73 9.42
C VAL A 203 -11.01 10.65 9.91
N CYS A 204 -11.40 9.53 10.53
CA CYS A 204 -12.68 9.51 11.25
C CYS A 204 -12.59 10.39 12.49
N ASP A 205 -13.74 10.86 12.96
CA ASP A 205 -13.79 11.80 14.09
C ASP A 205 -13.18 11.19 15.36
N MET A 206 -13.38 9.89 15.61
CA MET A 206 -12.72 9.17 16.70
C MET A 206 -11.19 9.21 16.60
N CYS A 207 -10.64 9.06 15.40
CA CYS A 207 -9.19 9.15 15.20
C CYS A 207 -8.70 10.59 15.36
N PHE A 208 -9.48 11.57 14.91
CA PHE A 208 -9.14 12.97 15.10
C PHE A 208 -9.04 13.35 16.58
N THR A 209 -10.05 13.01 17.38
CA THR A 209 -10.07 13.19 18.84
C THR A 209 -8.85 12.54 19.49
N ARG A 210 -8.57 11.26 19.16
CA ARG A 210 -7.41 10.53 19.71
C ARG A 210 -6.08 11.16 19.33
N LEU A 211 -5.92 11.61 18.09
CA LEU A 211 -4.66 12.15 17.58
C LEU A 211 -4.38 13.58 18.05
N THR A 212 -5.43 14.36 18.30
CA THR A 212 -5.31 15.75 18.77
C THR A 212 -5.32 15.88 20.30
N GLY A 213 -5.69 14.81 21.02
CA GLY A 213 -5.84 14.85 22.47
C GLY A 213 -7.04 15.69 22.95
N VAL A 214 -7.90 16.15 22.04
CA VAL A 214 -9.09 16.93 22.39
C VAL A 214 -10.16 15.94 22.86
N SER A 215 -10.40 15.86 24.17
CA SER A 215 -11.53 15.13 24.74
C SER A 215 -12.83 15.83 24.33
N ASN A 216 -13.57 15.22 23.41
CA ASN A 216 -14.89 15.71 23.05
C ASN A 216 -15.84 15.35 24.20
N THR A 217 -16.02 16.25 25.16
CA THR A 217 -17.17 16.22 26.06
C THR A 217 -18.42 16.48 25.22
N MET A 218 -18.99 15.40 24.67
CA MET A 218 -20.34 15.43 24.12
C MET A 218 -21.30 15.61 25.30
N SER A 219 -21.65 16.85 25.63
CA SER A 219 -22.82 17.16 26.45
C SER A 219 -24.07 16.75 25.68
N PRO A 220 -25.02 16.01 26.29
CA PRO A 220 -26.30 15.76 25.66
C PRO A 220 -27.11 17.06 25.63
N THR A 221 -27.69 17.34 24.47
CA THR A 221 -28.61 18.45 24.22
C THR A 221 -29.78 18.41 25.20
N THR A 222 -29.94 19.45 26.02
CA THR A 222 -31.23 19.81 26.60
C THR A 222 -31.52 21.28 26.29
N ASN A 223 -32.73 21.51 25.80
CA ASN A 223 -33.25 22.80 25.38
C ASN A 223 -33.33 23.78 26.56
N GLY A 224 -32.89 25.02 26.35
CA GLY A 224 -33.10 26.13 27.27
C GLY A 224 -32.53 27.43 26.70
N ALA A 225 -33.39 28.32 26.23
CA ALA A 225 -33.03 29.61 25.70
C ALA A 225 -32.47 30.55 26.78
N SER A 226 -31.36 31.26 26.49
CA SER A 226 -31.21 32.69 26.79
C SER A 226 -29.96 33.28 26.14
N ALA A 227 -29.97 34.60 26.04
CA ALA A 227 -29.30 35.46 25.08
C ALA A 227 -27.85 35.89 25.42
N LEU A 228 -27.07 36.07 24.34
CA LEU A 228 -26.00 37.05 24.08
C LEU A 228 -24.74 37.07 24.97
N THR A 229 -23.56 36.88 24.34
CA THR A 229 -22.52 37.93 24.16
C THR A 229 -21.53 37.50 23.08
N ARG A 230 -21.19 38.43 22.18
CA ARG A 230 -20.26 38.27 21.05
C ARG A 230 -18.81 38.23 21.54
N THR A 231 -18.03 37.29 21.00
CA THR A 231 -16.60 37.52 20.71
C THR A 231 -16.27 36.88 19.37
N LEU A 232 -15.88 37.72 18.42
CA LEU A 232 -15.49 37.37 17.06
C LEU A 232 -14.11 36.71 17.08
N ALA A 233 -14.02 35.50 16.53
CA ALA A 233 -12.76 34.88 16.09
C ALA A 233 -12.98 34.31 14.68
N PRO A 234 -11.96 34.37 13.81
CA PRO A 234 -12.16 34.46 12.37
C PRO A 234 -12.58 33.12 11.78
N SER A 235 -13.58 33.19 10.91
CA SER A 235 -13.94 32.15 9.95
C SER A 235 -12.73 31.81 9.07
N PRO A 236 -12.33 30.54 8.94
CA PRO A 236 -11.47 30.15 7.84
C PRO A 236 -12.31 30.11 6.56
N PRO A 237 -11.72 30.44 5.40
CA PRO A 237 -12.46 30.64 4.17
C PRO A 237 -13.10 29.33 3.71
N SER A 238 -14.29 29.44 3.14
CA SER A 238 -14.89 28.41 2.28
C SER A 238 -13.96 28.16 1.09
N CYS A 239 -12.93 27.36 1.31
CA CYS A 239 -12.11 26.86 0.24
C CYS A 239 -12.85 25.66 -0.36
N ASN A 240 -13.47 25.90 -1.52
CA ASN A 240 -13.71 24.86 -2.50
C ASN A 240 -12.34 24.29 -2.89
N VAL A 241 -11.80 23.42 -2.03
CA VAL A 241 -10.70 22.55 -2.40
C VAL A 241 -11.33 21.42 -3.18
N GLU A 242 -11.28 21.55 -4.50
CA GLU A 242 -11.13 20.44 -5.43
C GLU A 242 -10.06 19.51 -4.85
N ALA A 243 -10.49 18.58 -4.00
CA ALA A 243 -9.65 17.54 -3.49
C ALA A 243 -9.28 16.72 -4.72
N GLY A 244 -8.03 16.89 -5.17
CA GLY A 244 -7.39 16.04 -6.16
C GLY A 244 -7.51 14.60 -5.71
N SER A 245 -8.64 14.00 -6.06
CA SER A 245 -8.86 12.58 -5.95
C SER A 245 -7.85 11.98 -6.91
N GLU A 246 -6.93 11.17 -6.40
CA GLU A 246 -6.29 10.17 -7.25
C GLU A 246 -7.39 9.14 -7.58
N SER A 247 -8.36 9.57 -8.38
CA SER A 247 -9.25 8.73 -9.14
C SER A 247 -8.38 8.13 -10.23
N SER A 248 -7.84 6.95 -9.95
CA SER A 248 -7.47 6.04 -11.02
C SER A 248 -8.77 5.68 -11.75
N SER A 249 -9.16 6.49 -12.73
CA SER A 249 -10.08 6.10 -13.79
C SER A 249 -9.37 5.01 -14.59
N GLU A 250 -9.49 3.79 -14.10
CA GLU A 250 -9.10 2.59 -14.80
C GLU A 250 -10.42 1.94 -15.18
N THR A 251 -10.68 1.90 -16.48
CA THR A 251 -11.80 1.22 -17.11
C THR A 251 -11.90 -0.22 -16.62
N ASP A 252 -13.13 -0.70 -16.47
CA ASP A 252 -13.41 -2.06 -16.08
C ASP A 252 -13.18 -2.99 -17.26
N GLU A 253 -11.91 -3.38 -17.45
CA GLU A 253 -11.60 -4.54 -18.29
C GLU A 253 -11.80 -5.82 -17.47
N GLU A 254 -12.69 -6.66 -18.00
CA GLU A 254 -12.96 -8.01 -17.56
C GLU A 254 -11.73 -8.89 -17.82
N MET A 255 -11.44 -9.85 -16.92
CA MET A 255 -10.28 -10.73 -17.08
C MET A 255 -10.40 -11.53 -18.37
N THR A 256 -9.41 -11.40 -19.25
CA THR A 256 -9.37 -12.15 -20.51
C THR A 256 -8.86 -13.57 -20.27
N LYS A 257 -9.19 -14.50 -21.18
CA LYS A 257 -8.73 -15.90 -21.12
C LYS A 257 -7.19 -16.01 -21.18
N ASP A 258 -6.50 -15.00 -21.70
CA ASP A 258 -5.04 -14.88 -21.71
C ASP A 258 -4.45 -14.49 -20.34
N ASP A 259 -5.18 -13.71 -19.53
CA ASP A 259 -4.79 -13.41 -18.13
C ASP A 259 -4.73 -14.67 -17.26
N VAL A 260 -5.57 -15.66 -17.55
CA VAL A 260 -5.64 -16.97 -16.86
C VAL A 260 -4.47 -17.88 -17.24
N ARG A 261 -3.90 -17.79 -18.45
CA ARG A 261 -2.68 -18.55 -18.79
C ARG A 261 -1.42 -17.92 -18.20
N LEU A 262 -1.41 -16.59 -18.10
CA LEU A 262 -0.31 -15.83 -17.48
C LEU A 262 -0.28 -15.94 -15.95
N SER A 263 -1.28 -16.58 -15.31
CA SER A 263 -1.31 -16.82 -13.86
C SER A 263 -0.43 -17.98 -13.39
N ASN A 264 0.19 -18.74 -14.30
CA ASN A 264 0.96 -19.94 -13.97
C ASN A 264 2.49 -19.73 -13.96
N SER A 265 3.00 -18.52 -14.15
CA SER A 265 4.45 -18.30 -14.02
C SER A 265 4.82 -18.16 -12.54
N SER A 266 5.47 -19.19 -11.99
CA SER A 266 6.06 -19.13 -10.65
C SER A 266 7.05 -17.97 -10.52
N PRO A 267 7.20 -17.38 -9.31
CA PRO A 267 8.22 -16.39 -9.06
C PRO A 267 9.61 -16.96 -9.34
N THR A 268 10.51 -16.10 -9.77
CA THR A 268 11.92 -16.43 -9.95
C THR A 268 12.71 -15.79 -8.82
N PHE A 269 13.39 -16.59 -8.01
CA PHE A 269 14.35 -16.11 -7.01
C PHE A 269 15.75 -16.51 -7.47
N TYR A 270 16.61 -15.52 -7.67
CA TYR A 270 17.93 -15.73 -8.22
C TYR A 270 18.89 -16.18 -7.11
N ARG A 271 19.50 -17.35 -7.29
CA ARG A 271 20.48 -17.92 -6.36
C ARG A 271 21.90 -17.54 -6.80
N GLU A 272 22.83 -17.75 -5.89
CA GLU A 272 24.26 -17.44 -6.07
C GLU A 272 24.91 -18.22 -7.23
N ASP A 273 24.31 -19.34 -7.65
CA ASP A 273 24.85 -20.24 -8.69
C ASP A 273 24.22 -20.05 -10.08
N ASP A 274 23.28 -19.11 -10.26
CA ASP A 274 22.55 -18.90 -11.53
C ASP A 274 23.38 -18.21 -12.64
N HIS A 275 24.68 -18.50 -12.70
CA HIS A 275 25.60 -18.00 -13.74
C HIS A 275 25.33 -18.58 -15.13
N GLN A 276 24.51 -19.63 -15.25
CA GLN A 276 24.45 -20.47 -16.46
C GLN A 276 23.11 -20.50 -17.23
N ASN A 277 22.07 -19.77 -16.81
CA ASN A 277 20.84 -19.71 -17.59
C ASN A 277 20.66 -18.34 -18.26
N LEU A 278 21.33 -18.18 -19.40
CA LEU A 278 21.00 -17.25 -20.47
C LEU A 278 21.03 -18.00 -21.80
#